data_AF-A0A4R8KRJ9-F1
#
_entry.id   AF-A0A4R8KRJ9-F1
#
_cell.length_a   1.000
_cell.length_b   1.000
_cell.length_c   1.000
_cell.angle_alpha   90.00
_cell.angle_beta   90.00
_cell.angle_gamma   90.00
#
_symmetry.space_group_name_H-M   'P 1'
#
loop_
_entity.id
_entity.type
_entity.pdbx_description
1 polymer ?
#
loop_
_entity_poly.entity_id
_entity_poly.type
_entity_poly.pdbx_seq_one_letter_code
_entity_poly.pdbx_strand_id
1 'polypeptide(L)'
;MKKYLTLLLAAALVAVLAGCGKPAAPKLAFKNTDVTGLGYAREFALTDHTGHPRTLADYKGKLVLMFFGYTQCPDVCPTTMADMAQVMREMGPQAEQVQVLFVTVDPERDTQQLLAQYVPAFDKRFVGLYGDAAATAKVAKEFKVYYAKVEGETDSSYTVDHTAGTYVFDREGKIRLFVRHGEKPALIAHDLKLLLS
;
A
#
# COMPACT_ATOMS: atom_id res chain seq x y z
N MET A 1 -22.46 32.86 55.72
CA MET A 1 -21.40 33.20 54.75
C MET A 1 -20.53 32.00 54.37
N LYS A 2 -20.01 31.19 55.32
CA LYS A 2 -19.15 30.01 54.99
C LYS A 2 -19.83 28.89 54.18
N LYS A 3 -21.14 28.65 54.33
CA LYS A 3 -21.86 27.59 53.59
C LYS A 3 -22.06 27.88 52.09
N TYR A 4 -22.12 29.15 51.69
CA TYR A 4 -22.27 29.54 50.27
C TYR A 4 -20.93 29.49 49.52
N LEU A 5 -19.82 29.67 50.24
CA LEU A 5 -18.46 29.59 49.69
C LEU A 5 -18.08 28.14 49.31
N THR A 6 -18.56 27.14 50.08
CA THR A 6 -18.34 25.72 49.79
C THR A 6 -19.14 25.24 48.57
N LEU A 7 -20.34 25.79 48.35
CA LEU A 7 -21.20 25.45 47.20
C LEU A 7 -20.65 26.02 45.88
N LEU A 8 -20.02 27.21 45.91
CA LEU A 8 -19.38 27.81 44.74
C LEU A 8 -18.09 27.08 44.33
N LEU A 9 -17.31 26.55 45.30
CA LEU A 9 -16.13 25.73 44.99
C LEU A 9 -16.50 24.37 44.38
N ALA A 10 -17.62 23.77 44.79
CA ALA A 10 -18.07 22.49 44.24
C ALA A 10 -18.56 22.62 42.80
N ALA A 11 -19.23 23.73 42.44
CA ALA A 11 -19.68 23.98 41.07
C ALA A 11 -18.52 24.29 40.10
N ALA A 12 -17.47 24.95 40.59
CA ALA A 12 -16.26 25.23 39.80
C ALA A 12 -15.42 23.98 39.53
N LEU A 13 -15.49 22.95 40.38
CA LEU A 13 -14.72 21.72 40.20
C LEU A 13 -15.35 20.74 39.20
N VAL A 14 -16.67 20.80 38.99
CA VAL A 14 -17.37 19.97 38.00
C VAL A 14 -17.22 20.52 36.57
N ALA A 15 -17.01 21.83 36.43
CA ALA A 15 -16.80 22.47 35.12
C ALA A 15 -15.40 22.24 34.51
N VAL A 16 -14.42 21.78 35.29
CA VAL A 16 -13.03 21.56 34.84
C VAL A 16 -12.81 20.14 34.30
N LEU A 17 -13.78 19.23 34.44
CA LEU A 17 -13.70 17.85 33.92
C LEU A 17 -14.27 17.69 32.49
N ALA A 18 -14.79 18.76 31.88
CA ALA A 18 -15.38 18.72 30.54
C ALA A 18 -14.39 19.12 29.40
N GLY A 19 -13.11 19.32 29.71
CA GLY A 19 -12.10 19.78 28.75
C GLY A 19 -10.99 18.75 28.52
N CYS A 20 -10.68 18.52 27.24
CA CYS A 20 -9.53 17.74 26.71
C CYS A 20 -9.74 16.26 26.38
N GLY A 21 -10.95 15.86 25.95
CA GLY A 21 -11.06 14.79 24.98
C GLY A 21 -11.01 15.39 23.58
N LYS A 22 -9.86 15.39 22.89
CA LYS A 22 -9.89 15.60 21.42
C LYS A 22 -10.90 14.60 20.87
N PRO A 23 -11.96 15.02 20.14
CA PRO A 23 -12.85 14.05 19.52
C PRO A 23 -11.97 13.14 18.68
N ALA A 24 -11.91 11.86 19.06
CA ALA A 24 -11.17 10.88 18.29
C ALA A 24 -11.74 10.97 16.87
N ALA A 25 -10.87 11.21 15.88
CA ALA A 25 -11.28 11.19 14.50
C ALA A 25 -12.09 9.90 14.26
N PRO A 26 -13.23 9.97 13.54
CA PRO A 26 -14.04 8.78 13.29
C PRO A 26 -13.14 7.65 12.79
N LYS A 27 -13.14 6.50 13.47
CA LYS A 27 -12.42 5.33 12.98
C LYS A 27 -13.05 4.96 11.63
N LEU A 28 -12.28 5.13 10.56
CA LEU A 28 -12.70 4.70 9.23
C LEU A 28 -12.96 3.19 9.29
N ALA A 29 -14.14 2.78 8.82
CA ALA A 29 -14.60 1.40 8.89
C ALA A 29 -14.07 0.58 7.70
N PHE A 30 -12.74 0.41 7.65
CA PHE A 30 -12.06 -0.33 6.59
C PHE A 30 -12.50 -1.79 6.51
N LYS A 31 -12.47 -2.34 5.30
CA LYS A 31 -12.72 -3.76 5.01
C LYS A 31 -11.44 -4.58 4.94
N ASN A 32 -10.31 -3.90 4.72
CA ASN A 32 -8.97 -4.47 4.77
C ASN A 32 -8.30 -4.27 6.12
N THR A 33 -7.15 -4.92 6.31
CA THR A 33 -6.41 -4.87 7.57
C THR A 33 -5.82 -3.48 7.77
N ASP A 34 -6.28 -2.74 8.78
CA ASP A 34 -5.67 -1.48 9.19
C ASP A 34 -4.32 -1.77 9.85
N VAL A 35 -3.27 -1.24 9.24
CA VAL A 35 -1.87 -1.37 9.66
C VAL A 35 -1.25 0.02 9.88
N THR A 36 -2.07 1.03 10.17
CA THR A 36 -1.62 2.38 10.46
C THR A 36 -0.62 2.38 11.61
N GLY A 37 0.53 3.04 11.41
CA GLY A 37 1.57 3.17 12.44
C GLY A 37 2.57 2.02 12.50
N LEU A 38 2.58 1.11 11.52
CA LEU A 38 3.67 0.15 11.37
C LEU A 38 5.04 0.84 11.28
N GLY A 39 6.04 0.25 11.94
CA GLY A 39 7.42 0.75 11.95
C GLY A 39 8.28 0.32 10.75
N TYR A 40 7.68 -0.29 9.74
CA TYR A 40 8.32 -0.79 8.51
C TYR A 40 7.47 -0.40 7.30
N ALA A 41 7.91 -0.74 6.08
CA ALA A 41 7.27 -0.33 4.83
C ALA A 41 7.20 1.21 4.69
N ARG A 42 8.25 1.92 5.12
CA ARG A 42 8.24 3.38 5.22
C ARG A 42 8.84 4.08 4.00
N GLU A 43 9.72 3.40 3.29
CA GLU A 43 10.44 3.97 2.17
C GLU A 43 10.91 2.89 1.20
N PHE A 44 11.06 3.26 -0.07
CA PHE A 44 11.79 2.47 -1.07
C PHE A 44 12.62 3.42 -1.93
N ALA A 45 13.63 2.87 -2.59
CA ALA A 45 14.40 3.54 -3.62
C ALA A 45 14.65 2.52 -4.74
N LEU A 46 13.92 2.67 -5.84
CA LEU A 46 13.94 1.76 -6.99
C LEU A 46 13.92 2.58 -8.30
N THR A 47 14.10 1.91 -9.42
CA THR A 47 13.98 2.50 -10.75
C THR A 47 12.66 2.05 -11.38
N ASP A 48 11.94 2.95 -12.04
CA ASP A 48 10.76 2.57 -12.81
C ASP A 48 11.09 2.02 -14.19
N HIS A 49 10.12 1.36 -14.81
CA HIS A 49 10.25 0.80 -16.16
C HIS A 49 10.53 1.83 -17.26
N THR A 50 10.45 3.14 -16.96
CA THR A 50 10.85 4.24 -17.87
C THR A 50 12.29 4.72 -17.64
N GLY A 51 12.99 4.16 -16.65
CA GLY A 51 14.39 4.44 -16.34
C GLY A 51 14.60 5.52 -15.28
N HIS A 52 13.55 5.99 -14.61
CA HIS A 52 13.66 7.05 -13.62
C HIS A 52 13.71 6.48 -12.19
N PRO A 53 14.55 7.05 -11.30
CA PRO A 53 14.49 6.71 -9.88
C PRO A 53 13.15 7.16 -9.28
N ARG A 54 12.64 6.34 -8.36
CA ARG A 54 11.38 6.52 -7.64
C ARG A 54 11.51 6.20 -6.16
N THR A 55 10.73 6.94 -5.40
CA THR A 55 10.50 6.82 -3.96
C THR A 55 9.02 7.04 -3.66
N LEU A 56 8.56 6.81 -2.43
CA LEU A 56 7.19 7.18 -2.04
C LEU A 56 6.91 8.69 -2.18
N ALA A 57 7.93 9.54 -2.06
CA ALA A 57 7.77 11.00 -2.13
C ALA A 57 7.32 11.48 -3.52
N ASP A 58 7.68 10.75 -4.58
CA ASP A 58 7.28 11.04 -5.97
C ASP A 58 5.78 10.88 -6.19
N TYR A 59 5.09 10.18 -5.29
CA TYR A 59 3.65 9.92 -5.36
C TYR A 59 2.85 10.69 -4.32
N LYS A 60 3.46 11.67 -3.65
CA LYS A 60 2.78 12.52 -2.67
C LYS A 60 1.52 13.16 -3.28
N GLY A 61 0.43 13.13 -2.54
CA GLY A 61 -0.88 13.62 -2.98
C GLY A 61 -1.76 12.54 -3.62
N LYS A 62 -1.23 11.34 -3.88
CA LYS A 62 -1.99 10.16 -4.34
C LYS A 62 -2.01 9.07 -3.27
N LEU A 63 -3.05 8.24 -3.28
CA LEU A 63 -3.01 6.94 -2.62
C LEU A 63 -2.09 6.02 -3.42
N VAL A 64 -1.25 5.23 -2.74
CA VAL A 64 -0.33 4.30 -3.41
C VAL A 64 -0.68 2.87 -3.02
N LEU A 65 -0.90 2.01 -4.00
CA LEU A 65 -1.05 0.56 -3.83
C LEU A 65 0.23 -0.09 -4.34
N MET A 66 0.98 -0.73 -3.45
CA MET A 66 2.26 -1.35 -3.80
C MET A 66 2.20 -2.86 -3.62
N PHE A 67 2.33 -3.57 -4.73
CA PHE A 67 2.27 -5.02 -4.82
C PHE A 67 3.65 -5.55 -5.23
N PHE A 68 4.13 -6.58 -4.52
CA PHE A 68 5.38 -7.27 -4.83
C PHE A 68 5.08 -8.53 -5.63
N GLY A 69 5.74 -8.74 -6.75
CA GLY A 69 5.49 -9.88 -7.64
C GLY A 69 6.61 -10.10 -8.66
N TYR A 70 6.38 -10.95 -9.65
CA TYR A 70 7.31 -11.15 -10.76
C TYR A 70 6.56 -11.52 -12.05
N THR A 71 7.10 -11.16 -13.21
CA THR A 71 6.33 -11.22 -14.48
C THR A 71 6.03 -12.64 -14.96
N GLN A 72 6.83 -13.62 -14.56
CA GLN A 72 6.66 -15.03 -14.92
C GLN A 72 5.78 -15.81 -13.91
N CYS A 73 5.11 -15.12 -13.00
CA CYS A 73 4.19 -15.76 -12.09
C CYS A 73 2.97 -16.29 -12.86
N PRO A 74 2.65 -17.60 -12.76
CA PRO A 74 1.64 -18.22 -13.62
C PRO A 74 0.20 -17.83 -13.29
N ASP A 75 -0.08 -17.30 -12.08
CA ASP A 75 -1.46 -17.04 -11.64
C ASP A 75 -1.59 -15.80 -10.73
N VAL A 76 -0.96 -15.82 -9.56
CA VAL A 76 -1.19 -14.81 -8.50
C VAL A 76 -0.90 -13.37 -8.96
N CYS A 77 0.22 -13.14 -9.66
CA CYS A 77 0.56 -11.79 -10.13
C CYS A 77 -0.38 -11.26 -11.21
N PRO A 78 -0.63 -11.96 -12.35
CA PRO A 78 -1.54 -11.44 -13.36
C PRO A 78 -2.97 -11.24 -12.83
N THR A 79 -3.44 -12.14 -11.95
CA THR A 79 -4.75 -12.00 -11.30
C THR A 79 -4.80 -10.75 -10.41
N THR A 80 -3.80 -10.53 -9.55
CA THR A 80 -3.74 -9.34 -8.68
C THR A 80 -3.66 -8.04 -9.51
N MET A 81 -2.91 -8.03 -10.61
CA MET A 81 -2.81 -6.86 -11.49
C MET A 81 -4.12 -6.56 -12.23
N ALA A 82 -4.85 -7.60 -12.66
CA ALA A 82 -6.19 -7.45 -13.23
C ALA A 82 -7.21 -6.95 -12.20
N ASP A 83 -7.13 -7.42 -10.96
CA ASP A 83 -7.94 -6.93 -9.84
C ASP A 83 -7.66 -5.46 -9.56
N MET A 84 -6.38 -5.02 -9.53
CA MET A 84 -6.05 -3.61 -9.39
C MET A 84 -6.62 -2.78 -10.54
N ALA A 85 -6.60 -3.27 -11.78
CA ALA A 85 -7.22 -2.57 -12.90
C ALA A 85 -8.75 -2.45 -12.73
N GLN A 86 -9.40 -3.46 -12.14
CA GLN A 86 -10.81 -3.39 -11.76
C GLN A 86 -11.06 -2.37 -10.65
N VAL A 87 -10.20 -2.30 -9.62
CA VAL A 87 -10.25 -1.25 -8.59
C VAL A 87 -10.23 0.13 -9.23
N MET A 88 -9.32 0.37 -10.19
CA MET A 88 -9.26 1.65 -10.89
C MET A 88 -10.56 1.97 -11.64
N ARG A 89 -11.23 0.98 -12.25
CA ARG A 89 -12.54 1.18 -12.89
C ARG A 89 -13.62 1.56 -11.88
N GLU A 90 -13.65 0.90 -10.72
CA GLU A 90 -14.62 1.16 -9.66
C GLU A 90 -14.41 2.50 -8.93
N MET A 91 -13.18 2.99 -8.93
CA MET A 91 -12.85 4.35 -8.48
C MET A 91 -13.35 5.43 -9.44
N GLY A 92 -13.60 5.11 -10.71
CA GLY A 92 -14.06 6.06 -11.72
C GLY A 92 -13.10 7.27 -11.83
N PRO A 93 -13.59 8.53 -11.86
CA PRO A 93 -12.73 9.70 -11.92
C PRO A 93 -11.74 9.83 -10.74
N GLN A 94 -12.05 9.26 -9.57
CA GLN A 94 -11.14 9.32 -8.42
C GLN A 94 -9.89 8.45 -8.62
N ALA A 95 -9.87 7.57 -9.62
CA ALA A 95 -8.71 6.75 -9.96
C ALA A 95 -7.45 7.58 -10.31
N GLU A 96 -7.61 8.83 -10.74
CA GLU A 96 -6.48 9.75 -10.98
C GLU A 96 -5.71 10.11 -9.70
N GLN A 97 -6.33 9.91 -8.54
CA GLN A 97 -5.73 10.11 -7.21
C GLN A 97 -5.08 8.83 -6.67
N VAL A 98 -5.00 7.77 -7.48
CA VAL A 98 -4.46 6.47 -7.09
C VAL A 98 -3.29 6.10 -8.00
N GLN A 99 -2.22 5.60 -7.40
CA GLN A 99 -1.08 5.03 -8.11
C GLN A 99 -0.92 3.57 -7.72
N VAL A 100 -0.88 2.67 -8.70
CA VAL A 100 -0.52 1.27 -8.49
C VAL A 100 0.94 1.07 -8.90
N LEU A 101 1.70 0.42 -8.04
CA LEU A 101 3.11 0.10 -8.19
C LEU A 101 3.29 -1.42 -8.14
N PHE A 102 3.87 -1.98 -9.19
CA PHE A 102 4.31 -3.37 -9.23
C PHE A 102 5.81 -3.40 -8.97
N VAL A 103 6.24 -4.01 -7.87
CA VAL A 103 7.66 -4.13 -7.48
C VAL A 103 8.13 -5.55 -7.78
N THR A 104 9.11 -5.71 -8.67
CA THR A 104 9.65 -7.04 -8.95
C THR A 104 10.45 -7.60 -7.77
N VAL A 105 10.23 -8.88 -7.46
CA VAL A 105 11.07 -9.68 -6.55
C VAL A 105 12.05 -10.60 -7.30
N ASP A 106 12.09 -10.53 -8.64
CA ASP A 106 12.90 -11.38 -9.50
C ASP A 106 13.71 -10.56 -10.53
N PRO A 107 14.68 -9.76 -10.04
CA PRO A 107 15.42 -8.82 -10.88
C PRO A 107 16.32 -9.47 -11.94
N GLU A 108 16.54 -10.79 -11.85
CA GLU A 108 17.33 -11.53 -12.84
C GLU A 108 16.56 -11.75 -14.15
N ARG A 109 15.23 -11.86 -14.09
CA ARG A 109 14.37 -12.10 -15.26
C ARG A 109 13.53 -10.88 -15.63
N ASP A 110 13.12 -10.09 -14.65
CA ASP A 110 12.26 -8.93 -14.84
C ASP A 110 13.06 -7.68 -15.24
N THR A 111 13.52 -7.67 -16.49
CA THR A 111 14.23 -6.52 -17.06
C THR A 111 13.33 -5.29 -17.19
N GLN A 112 13.94 -4.10 -17.30
CA GLN A 112 13.23 -2.86 -17.56
C GLN A 112 12.28 -2.97 -18.76
N GLN A 113 12.77 -3.53 -19.87
CA GLN A 113 11.99 -3.68 -21.11
C GLN A 113 10.79 -4.59 -20.91
N LEU A 114 10.95 -5.68 -20.16
CA LEU A 114 9.86 -6.61 -19.87
C LEU A 114 8.80 -5.95 -18.98
N LEU A 115 9.21 -5.23 -17.93
CA LEU A 115 8.28 -4.50 -17.06
C LEU A 115 7.55 -3.38 -17.80
N ALA A 116 8.21 -2.70 -18.74
CA ALA A 116 7.59 -1.67 -19.57
C ALA A 116 6.51 -2.21 -20.52
N GLN A 117 6.55 -3.50 -20.84
CA GLN A 117 5.52 -4.18 -21.62
C GLN A 117 4.43 -4.77 -20.71
N TYR A 118 4.84 -5.46 -19.64
CA TYR A 118 3.94 -6.22 -18.77
C TYR A 118 3.01 -5.32 -17.96
N VAL A 119 3.55 -4.34 -17.23
CA VAL A 119 2.76 -3.58 -16.25
C VAL A 119 1.72 -2.66 -16.90
N PRO A 120 2.07 -1.85 -17.93
CA PRO A 120 1.11 -0.97 -18.58
C PRO A 120 0.02 -1.71 -19.39
N ALA A 121 0.20 -3.01 -19.66
CA ALA A 121 -0.81 -3.82 -20.34
C ALA A 121 -2.10 -4.02 -19.51
N PHE A 122 -2.00 -3.95 -18.18
CA PHE A 122 -3.17 -4.02 -17.29
C PHE A 122 -3.88 -2.68 -17.17
N ASP A 123 -3.11 -1.61 -16.96
CA ASP A 123 -3.58 -0.22 -16.96
C ASP A 123 -2.38 0.70 -17.23
N LYS A 124 -2.54 1.65 -18.17
CA LYS A 124 -1.45 2.55 -18.59
C LYS A 124 -0.91 3.44 -17.47
N ARG A 125 -1.67 3.61 -16.37
CA ARG A 125 -1.24 4.38 -15.20
C ARG A 125 -0.31 3.59 -14.29
N PHE A 126 -0.23 2.26 -14.44
CA PHE A 126 0.54 1.41 -13.54
C PHE A 126 2.04 1.54 -13.80
N VAL A 127 2.82 1.42 -12.73
CA VAL A 127 4.27 1.58 -12.80
C VAL A 127 4.95 0.31 -12.29
N GLY A 128 5.71 -0.34 -13.18
CA GLY A 128 6.68 -1.37 -12.80
C GLY A 128 7.93 -0.73 -12.22
N LEU A 129 8.39 -1.26 -11.09
CA LEU A 129 9.59 -0.87 -10.35
C LEU A 129 10.55 -2.05 -10.26
N TYR A 130 11.84 -1.78 -10.47
CA TYR A 130 12.92 -2.76 -10.42
C TYR A 130 14.19 -2.18 -9.80
N GLY A 131 15.11 -3.07 -9.45
CA GLY A 131 16.44 -2.77 -8.97
C GLY A 131 17.35 -3.95 -9.24
N ASP A 132 18.62 -3.86 -8.82
CA ASP A 132 19.48 -5.04 -8.76
C ASP A 132 19.09 -5.94 -7.56
N ALA A 133 19.74 -7.11 -7.46
CA ALA A 133 19.47 -8.06 -6.38
C ALA A 133 19.63 -7.45 -4.97
N ALA A 134 20.57 -6.52 -4.78
CA ALA A 134 20.81 -5.88 -3.50
C ALA A 134 19.70 -4.87 -3.15
N ALA A 135 19.27 -4.07 -4.13
CA ALA A 135 18.15 -3.13 -3.99
C ALA A 135 16.83 -3.88 -3.73
N THR A 136 16.55 -4.94 -4.49
CA THR A 136 15.38 -5.80 -4.29
C THR A 136 15.38 -6.40 -2.88
N ALA A 137 16.50 -6.99 -2.43
CA ALA A 137 16.61 -7.56 -1.09
C ALA A 137 16.41 -6.51 0.02
N LYS A 138 16.96 -5.30 -0.17
CA LYS A 138 16.80 -4.17 0.76
C LYS A 138 15.35 -3.75 0.89
N VAL A 139 14.65 -3.55 -0.23
CA VAL A 139 13.24 -3.15 -0.23
C VAL A 139 12.36 -4.28 0.31
N ALA A 140 12.57 -5.52 -0.12
CA ALA A 140 11.83 -6.66 0.41
C ALA A 140 11.97 -6.75 1.94
N LYS A 141 13.17 -6.54 2.49
CA LYS A 141 13.39 -6.47 3.93
C LYS A 141 12.67 -5.29 4.61
N GLU A 142 12.75 -4.09 4.06
CA GLU A 142 12.05 -2.90 4.61
C GLU A 142 10.53 -3.13 4.64
N PHE A 143 10.00 -3.88 3.68
CA PHE A 143 8.58 -4.22 3.61
C PHE A 143 8.21 -5.55 4.27
N LYS A 144 9.17 -6.24 4.90
CA LYS A 144 9.00 -7.61 5.42
C LYS A 144 8.37 -8.59 4.42
N VAL A 145 8.65 -8.39 3.14
CA VAL A 145 8.26 -9.28 2.05
C VAL A 145 9.24 -10.44 2.05
N TYR A 146 8.73 -11.63 2.31
CA TYR A 146 9.46 -12.86 2.04
C TYR A 146 9.46 -13.11 0.54
N TYR A 147 10.59 -13.57 0.00
CA TYR A 147 10.65 -14.14 -1.33
C TYR A 147 11.73 -15.21 -1.41
N ALA A 148 11.46 -16.30 -2.13
CA ALA A 148 12.41 -17.40 -2.33
C ALA A 148 12.19 -18.05 -3.70
N LYS A 149 13.28 -18.37 -4.39
CA LYS A 149 13.20 -19.16 -5.62
C LYS A 149 12.86 -20.61 -5.28
N VAL A 150 11.97 -21.19 -6.06
CA VAL A 150 11.58 -22.60 -6.01
C VAL A 150 11.90 -23.20 -7.37
N GLU A 151 12.82 -24.16 -7.39
CA GLU A 151 13.22 -24.85 -8.61
C GLU A 151 12.01 -25.58 -9.23
N GLY A 152 11.90 -25.48 -10.56
CA GLY A 152 10.86 -26.14 -11.33
C GLY A 152 11.30 -27.52 -11.82
N GLU A 153 10.52 -28.08 -12.76
CA GLU A 153 10.77 -29.43 -13.30
C GLU A 153 11.98 -29.51 -14.24
N THR A 154 12.42 -28.37 -14.79
CA THR A 154 13.61 -28.27 -15.64
C THR A 154 14.65 -27.35 -15.02
N ASP A 155 15.94 -27.57 -15.35
CA ASP A 155 17.09 -26.79 -14.86
C ASP A 155 16.98 -25.28 -15.11
N SER A 156 16.18 -24.85 -16.08
CA SER A 156 15.96 -23.43 -16.41
C SER A 156 14.64 -22.86 -15.90
N SER A 157 13.79 -23.68 -15.28
CA SER A 157 12.48 -23.26 -14.77
C SER A 157 12.52 -23.03 -13.27
N TYR A 158 11.95 -21.90 -12.82
CA TYR A 158 11.72 -21.66 -11.40
C TYR A 158 10.53 -20.70 -11.20
N THR A 159 9.86 -20.88 -10.08
CA THR A 159 8.90 -19.91 -9.53
C THR A 159 9.54 -19.14 -8.38
N VAL A 160 8.90 -18.07 -7.94
CA VAL A 160 9.32 -17.34 -6.75
C VAL A 160 8.14 -17.34 -5.79
N ASP A 161 8.28 -18.05 -4.67
CA ASP A 161 7.38 -17.88 -3.54
C ASP A 161 7.57 -16.47 -3.01
N HIS A 162 6.51 -15.71 -2.80
CA HIS A 162 6.60 -14.39 -2.18
C HIS A 162 5.37 -14.01 -1.37
N THR A 163 5.50 -13.01 -0.49
CA THR A 163 4.35 -12.42 0.19
C THR A 163 3.39 -11.81 -0.83
N ALA A 164 2.21 -12.41 -0.99
CA ALA A 164 1.19 -12.00 -1.95
C ALA A 164 0.20 -11.02 -1.31
N GLY A 165 0.66 -9.82 -0.97
CA GLY A 165 -0.21 -8.77 -0.43
C GLY A 165 0.17 -7.39 -0.95
N THR A 166 -0.81 -6.49 -0.92
CA THR A 166 -0.67 -5.11 -1.41
C THR A 166 -0.70 -4.15 -0.23
N TYR A 167 0.34 -3.35 -0.12
CA TYR A 167 0.43 -2.25 0.85
C TYR A 167 -0.27 -1.02 0.31
N VAL A 168 -1.10 -0.38 1.13
CA VAL A 168 -1.82 0.84 0.76
C VAL A 168 -1.32 2.01 1.61
N PHE A 169 -0.93 3.07 0.93
CA PHE A 169 -0.48 4.33 1.52
C PHE A 169 -1.48 5.44 1.28
N ASP A 170 -1.61 6.36 2.24
CA ASP A 170 -2.36 7.59 2.06
C ASP A 170 -1.59 8.65 1.26
N ARG A 171 -2.22 9.81 1.06
CA ARG A 171 -1.71 10.93 0.26
C ARG A 171 -0.48 11.60 0.86
N GLU A 172 -0.21 11.34 2.13
CA GLU A 172 0.96 11.77 2.86
C GLU A 172 2.11 10.75 2.80
N GLY A 173 1.90 9.60 2.13
CA GLY A 173 2.87 8.52 2.03
C GLY A 173 2.94 7.66 3.29
N LYS A 174 1.92 7.68 4.15
CA LYS A 174 1.87 6.84 5.36
C LYS A 174 1.12 5.56 5.07
N ILE A 175 1.65 4.45 5.54
CA ILE A 175 1.00 3.14 5.42
C ILE A 175 -0.32 3.13 6.21
N ARG A 176 -1.38 2.61 5.57
CA ARG A 176 -2.73 2.54 6.13
C ARG A 176 -3.28 1.13 6.13
N LEU A 177 -3.22 0.44 5.00
CA LEU A 177 -3.88 -0.85 4.85
C LEU A 177 -2.93 -1.91 4.30
N PHE A 178 -3.18 -3.15 4.69
CA PHE A 178 -2.66 -4.33 4.02
C PHE A 178 -3.82 -5.10 3.42
N VAL A 179 -3.79 -5.24 2.10
CA VAL A 179 -4.78 -5.97 1.30
C VAL A 179 -4.18 -7.35 1.01
N ARG A 180 -4.88 -8.40 1.45
CA ARG A 180 -4.50 -9.79 1.11
C ARG A 180 -4.76 -10.06 -0.37
N HIS A 181 -3.99 -10.97 -0.96
CA HIS A 181 -4.34 -11.53 -2.26
C HIS A 181 -5.76 -12.14 -2.27
N GLY A 182 -6.45 -12.02 -3.40
CA GLY A 182 -7.81 -12.51 -3.60
C GLY A 182 -8.91 -11.65 -2.96
N GLU A 183 -8.58 -10.46 -2.45
CA GLU A 183 -9.60 -9.54 -1.96
C GLU A 183 -10.43 -8.95 -3.11
N LYS A 184 -11.72 -8.74 -2.87
CA LYS A 184 -12.63 -8.25 -3.91
C LYS A 184 -12.28 -6.80 -4.27
N PRO A 185 -12.14 -6.46 -5.57
CA PRO A 185 -11.88 -5.09 -6.01
C PRO A 185 -12.80 -4.03 -5.38
N ALA A 186 -14.10 -4.34 -5.27
CA ALA A 186 -15.11 -3.46 -4.65
C ALA A 186 -14.80 -3.07 -3.20
N LEU A 187 -14.19 -3.96 -2.43
CA LEU A 187 -13.83 -3.71 -1.04
C LEU A 187 -12.55 -2.89 -0.93
N ILE A 188 -11.61 -3.09 -1.86
CA ILE A 188 -10.43 -2.24 -1.99
C ILE A 188 -10.85 -0.83 -2.39
N ALA A 189 -11.66 -0.68 -3.45
CA ALA A 189 -12.16 0.62 -3.90
C ALA A 189 -12.98 1.36 -2.84
N HIS A 190 -13.78 0.63 -2.04
CA HIS A 190 -14.47 1.18 -0.87
C HIS A 190 -13.48 1.84 0.10
N ASP A 191 -12.44 1.13 0.51
CA ASP A 191 -11.47 1.63 1.48
C ASP A 191 -10.63 2.79 0.92
N LEU A 192 -10.28 2.74 -0.37
CA LEU A 192 -9.61 3.86 -1.04
C LEU A 192 -10.50 5.12 -1.04
N LYS A 193 -11.81 4.99 -1.26
CA LYS A 193 -12.74 6.13 -1.18
C LYS A 193 -12.81 6.72 0.23
N LEU A 194 -12.77 5.87 1.26
CA LEU A 194 -12.67 6.34 2.66
C LEU A 194 -11.35 7.06 2.97
N LEU A 195 -10.26 6.70 2.29
CA LEU A 195 -8.97 7.39 2.42
C LEU A 195 -8.91 8.72 1.65
N LEU A 196 -9.82 8.95 0.69
CA LEU A 196 -9.91 10.20 -0.08
C LEU A 196 -10.89 11.22 0.51
N SER A 197 -11.82 10.79 1.37
CA SER A 197 -12.83 11.62 2.04
C SER A 197 -12.27 12.33 3.27
#